data_AF-A0A2X2UF08-F1
#
_entry.id   AF-A0A2X2UF08-F1
#
_cell.length_a   1.000
_cell.length_b   1.000
_cell.length_c   1.000
_cell.angle_alpha   90.00
_cell.angle_beta   90.00
_cell.angle_gamma   90.00
#
_symmetry.space_group_name_H-M   'P 1'
#
loop_
_entity.id
_entity.type
_entity.pdbx_description
1 polymer ?
#
loop_
_entity_poly.entity_id
_entity_poly.type
_entity_poly.pdbx_seq_one_letter_code
_entity_poly.pdbx_strand_id
1 'polypeptide(L)'
;MRQQEKKYKPKVVRARIKIPARGWQEYREELKGQGFTVNDFKAMQKADQFFNGLELYLSMWNYDNHSSWHLWNWDKEQDERVKLALYHAEQYHPFPSYKNDFEGFCKAWEAGEYDPGASYTFRLDQVEVLEVLQEEENNIEPDTVKKAVSQAREAGFQKRRRERATKKKYRYRKRR
;
A
#
# COMPACT_ATOMS: atom_id res chain seq x y z
N MET A 1 35.90 8.57 -7.71
CA MET A 1 35.21 7.63 -6.80
C MET A 1 33.78 7.50 -7.29
N ARG A 2 33.31 6.28 -7.61
CA ARG A 2 31.90 6.06 -7.96
C ARG A 2 31.09 6.33 -6.69
N GLN A 3 30.28 7.38 -6.69
CA GLN A 3 29.26 7.53 -5.66
C GLN A 3 28.38 6.28 -5.77
N GLN A 4 28.47 5.38 -4.80
CA GLN A 4 27.48 4.33 -4.67
C GLN A 4 26.16 5.06 -4.43
N GLU A 5 25.25 5.02 -5.41
CA GLU A 5 23.87 5.45 -5.23
C GLU A 5 23.34 4.69 -4.01
N LYS A 6 23.16 5.41 -2.91
CA LYS A 6 22.60 4.81 -1.69
C LYS A 6 21.15 4.46 -1.98
N LYS A 7 20.91 3.20 -2.35
CA LYS A 7 19.59 2.66 -2.67
C LYS A 7 18.69 2.77 -1.45
N TYR A 8 17.47 3.29 -1.65
CA TYR A 8 16.43 3.35 -0.61
C TYR A 8 16.19 1.97 -0.01
N LYS A 9 16.11 1.90 1.33
CA LYS A 9 15.71 0.68 2.04
C LYS A 9 14.47 0.97 2.89
N PRO A 10 13.36 0.22 2.71
CA PRO A 10 12.17 0.37 3.53
C PRO A 10 12.44 -0.09 4.97
N LYS A 11 11.60 0.35 5.91
CA LYS A 11 11.62 -0.20 7.27
C LYS A 11 11.10 -1.62 7.23
N VAL A 12 11.80 -2.59 7.81
CA VAL A 12 11.36 -3.98 7.92
C VAL A 12 11.32 -4.39 9.38
N VAL A 13 10.19 -4.95 9.79
CA VAL A 13 9.93 -5.36 11.17
C VAL A 13 9.35 -6.77 11.19
N ARG A 14 9.64 -7.51 12.26
CA ARG A 14 8.88 -8.70 12.63
C ARG A 14 7.75 -8.24 13.54
N ALA A 15 6.52 -8.56 13.18
CA ALA A 15 5.35 -8.07 13.88
C ALA A 15 4.28 -9.15 14.03
N ARG A 16 3.55 -9.10 15.13
CA ARG A 16 2.38 -9.92 15.36
C ARG A 16 1.12 -9.20 14.90
N ILE A 17 0.32 -9.86 14.10
CA ILE A 17 -0.95 -9.33 13.63
C ILE A 17 -2.00 -9.45 14.74
N LYS A 18 -2.64 -8.33 15.08
CA LYS A 18 -3.71 -8.20 16.07
C LYS A 18 -4.94 -7.58 15.40
N ILE A 19 -5.67 -8.40 14.66
CA ILE A 19 -6.92 -7.96 14.05
C ILE A 19 -8.05 -8.32 15.01
N PRO A 20 -8.85 -7.34 15.49
CA PRO A 20 -9.99 -7.65 16.34
C PRO A 20 -10.97 -8.54 15.59
N ALA A 21 -11.51 -9.55 16.27
CA ALA A 21 -12.55 -10.38 15.70
C ALA A 21 -13.81 -9.54 15.47
N ARG A 22 -14.13 -9.27 14.20
CA ARG A 22 -15.27 -8.45 13.78
C ARG A 22 -16.19 -9.22 12.84
N GLY A 23 -17.47 -8.83 12.84
CA GLY A 23 -18.47 -9.39 11.92
C GLY A 23 -18.28 -8.87 10.49
N TRP A 24 -18.67 -9.65 9.48
CA TRP A 24 -18.69 -9.18 8.08
C TRP A 24 -19.59 -7.93 7.91
N GLN A 25 -20.57 -7.72 8.80
CA GLN A 25 -21.42 -6.52 8.79
C GLN A 25 -20.62 -5.23 9.06
N GLU A 26 -19.57 -5.27 9.89
CA GLU A 26 -18.76 -4.10 10.20
C GLU A 26 -17.96 -3.65 8.96
N TYR A 27 -17.42 -4.58 8.18
CA TYR A 27 -16.78 -4.27 6.88
C TYR A 27 -17.77 -3.64 5.91
N ARG A 28 -19.03 -4.10 5.91
CA ARG A 28 -20.08 -3.53 5.06
C ARG A 28 -20.38 -2.07 5.42
N GLU A 29 -20.33 -1.72 6.71
CA GLU A 29 -20.52 -0.35 7.17
C GLU A 29 -19.31 0.53 6.85
N GLU A 30 -18.08 0.04 7.10
CA GLU A 30 -16.81 0.75 6.84
C GLU A 30 -16.59 0.99 5.34
N LEU A 31 -16.85 -0.01 4.51
CA LEU A 31 -16.58 0.02 3.07
C LEU A 31 -17.84 0.30 2.24
N LYS A 32 -18.86 0.89 2.87
CA LYS A 32 -20.13 1.21 2.22
C LYS A 32 -19.90 2.11 1.00
N GLY A 33 -20.43 1.69 -0.15
CA GLY A 33 -20.35 2.45 -1.40
C GLY A 33 -19.12 2.17 -2.25
N GLN A 34 -18.23 1.26 -1.84
CA GLN A 34 -17.05 0.85 -2.63
C GLN A 34 -17.32 -0.27 -3.64
N GLY A 35 -18.57 -0.73 -3.78
CA GLY A 35 -18.94 -1.74 -4.79
C GLY A 35 -18.69 -3.20 -4.40
N PHE A 36 -18.29 -3.47 -3.15
CA PHE A 36 -18.11 -4.83 -2.65
C PHE A 36 -19.44 -5.57 -2.44
N THR A 37 -19.42 -6.87 -2.67
CA THR A 37 -20.53 -7.80 -2.44
C THR A 37 -20.47 -8.40 -1.03
N VAL A 38 -21.56 -9.07 -0.60
CA VAL A 38 -21.61 -9.78 0.68
C VAL A 38 -20.55 -10.91 0.75
N ASN A 39 -20.25 -11.55 -0.38
CA ASN A 39 -19.23 -12.59 -0.42
C ASN A 39 -17.82 -12.02 -0.24
N ASP A 40 -17.57 -10.82 -0.77
CA ASP A 40 -16.30 -10.11 -0.60
C ASP A 40 -16.07 -9.77 0.87
N PHE A 41 -17.10 -9.27 1.58
CA PHE A 41 -16.99 -9.00 3.02
C PHE A 41 -16.75 -10.26 3.86
N LYS A 42 -17.35 -11.39 3.48
CA LYS A 42 -17.07 -12.68 4.13
C LYS A 42 -15.65 -13.16 3.85
N ALA A 43 -15.14 -12.92 2.64
CA ALA A 43 -13.76 -13.25 2.29
C ALA A 43 -12.76 -12.36 3.05
N MET A 44 -13.02 -11.06 3.18
CA MET A 44 -12.25 -10.13 4.02
C MET A 44 -12.20 -10.60 5.47
N GLN A 45 -13.37 -10.95 6.04
CA GLN A 45 -13.45 -11.46 7.41
C GLN A 45 -12.61 -12.74 7.59
N LYS A 46 -12.69 -13.67 6.63
CA LYS A 46 -11.90 -14.92 6.69
C LYS A 46 -10.40 -14.64 6.57
N ALA A 47 -9.98 -13.78 5.65
CA ALA A 47 -8.58 -13.39 5.50
C ALA A 47 -8.04 -12.82 6.83
N ASP A 48 -8.77 -11.89 7.44
CA ASP A 48 -8.42 -11.30 8.72
C ASP A 48 -8.34 -12.35 9.84
N GLN A 49 -9.25 -13.35 9.87
CA GLN A 49 -9.19 -14.46 10.82
C GLN A 49 -7.95 -15.34 10.66
N PHE A 50 -7.55 -15.64 9.42
CA PHE A 50 -6.35 -16.44 9.17
C PHE A 50 -5.07 -15.68 9.51
N PHE A 51 -5.02 -14.37 9.21
CA PHE A 51 -3.90 -13.51 9.57
C PHE A 51 -3.79 -13.22 11.07
N ASN A 52 -4.91 -13.20 11.80
CA ASN A 52 -4.90 -12.84 13.22
C ASN A 52 -4.01 -13.80 14.04
N GLY A 53 -3.12 -13.21 14.85
CA GLY A 53 -2.16 -13.92 15.70
C GLY A 53 -0.94 -14.47 14.98
N LEU A 54 -0.79 -14.27 13.65
CA LEU A 54 0.42 -14.64 12.93
C LEU A 54 1.57 -13.66 13.23
N GLU A 55 2.80 -14.17 13.20
CA GLU A 55 4.01 -13.36 13.27
C GLU A 55 4.63 -13.27 11.88
N LEU A 56 4.51 -12.11 11.27
CA LEU A 56 4.91 -11.88 9.88
C LEU A 56 6.03 -10.85 9.83
N TYR A 57 6.81 -10.91 8.76
CA TYR A 57 7.72 -9.84 8.42
C TYR A 57 6.95 -8.82 7.60
N LEU A 58 6.92 -7.58 8.08
CA LEU A 58 6.23 -6.48 7.45
C LEU A 58 7.23 -5.40 7.05
N SER A 59 6.95 -4.74 5.93
CA SER A 59 7.72 -3.62 5.42
C SER A 59 6.88 -2.36 5.39
N MET A 60 7.47 -1.23 5.71
CA MET A 60 6.83 0.08 5.61
C MET A 60 7.64 0.96 4.68
N TRP A 61 6.94 1.62 3.78
CA TRP A 61 7.54 2.32 2.67
C TRP A 61 7.26 3.83 2.76
N ASN A 62 8.12 4.61 2.12
CA ASN A 62 7.93 6.06 2.02
C ASN A 62 6.95 6.43 0.90
N TYR A 63 6.75 5.57 -0.11
CA TYR A 63 5.91 5.91 -1.27
C TYR A 63 4.43 6.04 -0.89
N ASP A 64 3.98 5.29 0.11
CA ASP A 64 2.64 5.38 0.70
C ASP A 64 2.64 6.22 1.99
N ASN A 65 3.70 6.99 2.22
CA ASN A 65 3.89 7.86 3.38
C ASN A 65 3.67 7.10 4.70
N HIS A 66 4.16 5.87 4.77
CA HIS A 66 4.11 5.03 5.97
C HIS A 66 2.68 4.78 6.48
N SER A 67 1.70 4.83 5.57
CA SER A 67 0.27 4.73 5.93
C SER A 67 -0.16 3.30 6.27
N SER A 68 0.55 2.30 5.73
CA SER A 68 0.24 0.89 5.93
C SER A 68 1.49 0.03 6.08
N TRP A 69 1.33 -1.12 6.73
CA TRP A 69 2.32 -2.19 6.73
C TRP A 69 2.08 -3.11 5.54
N HIS A 70 3.13 -3.43 4.79
CA HIS A 70 3.08 -4.31 3.63
C HIS A 70 3.66 -5.66 4.00
N LEU A 71 2.97 -6.74 3.67
CA LEU A 71 3.48 -8.10 3.83
C LEU A 71 4.81 -8.25 3.07
N TRP A 72 5.89 -8.54 3.80
CA TRP A 72 7.24 -8.69 3.26
C TRP A 72 7.65 -10.15 3.15
N ASN A 73 7.48 -10.91 4.24
CA ASN A 73 7.81 -12.34 4.27
C ASN A 73 7.11 -13.03 5.46
N TRP A 74 7.21 -14.35 5.56
CA TRP A 74 6.74 -15.15 6.69
C TRP A 74 7.63 -16.37 6.93
N ASP A 75 7.53 -16.95 8.12
CA ASP A 75 8.19 -18.21 8.42
C ASP A 75 7.43 -19.39 7.80
N LYS A 76 8.15 -20.43 7.39
CA LYS A 76 7.56 -21.61 6.73
C LYS A 76 6.49 -22.32 7.58
N GLU A 77 6.59 -22.21 8.89
CA GLU A 77 5.59 -22.75 9.84
C GLU A 77 4.21 -22.11 9.69
N GLN A 78 4.16 -20.87 9.16
CA GLN A 78 2.95 -20.11 8.95
C GLN A 78 2.46 -20.16 7.50
N ASP A 79 3.20 -20.83 6.62
CA ASP A 79 2.97 -20.84 5.17
C ASP A 79 1.54 -21.26 4.82
N GLU A 80 1.04 -22.34 5.42
CA GLU A 80 -0.33 -22.81 5.17
C GLU A 80 -1.40 -21.80 5.58
N ARG A 81 -1.20 -21.11 6.72
CA ARG A 81 -2.14 -20.09 7.20
C ARG A 81 -2.10 -18.85 6.31
N VAL A 82 -0.91 -18.43 5.89
CA VAL A 82 -0.72 -17.30 4.97
C VAL A 82 -1.31 -17.61 3.60
N LYS A 83 -1.09 -18.83 3.07
CA LYS A 83 -1.71 -19.35 1.85
C LYS A 83 -3.23 -19.20 1.88
N LEU A 84 -3.87 -19.67 2.97
CA LEU A 84 -5.33 -19.56 3.13
C LEU A 84 -5.79 -18.10 3.25
N ALA A 85 -5.05 -17.28 3.99
CA ALA A 85 -5.37 -15.86 4.15
C ALA A 85 -5.31 -15.11 2.81
N LEU A 86 -4.26 -15.34 2.02
CA LEU A 86 -4.07 -14.75 0.70
C LEU A 86 -5.10 -15.24 -0.32
N TYR A 87 -5.46 -16.54 -0.30
CA TYR A 87 -6.55 -17.03 -1.14
C TYR A 87 -7.87 -16.31 -0.87
N HIS A 88 -8.16 -16.02 0.40
CA HIS A 88 -9.34 -15.24 0.76
C HIS A 88 -9.21 -13.77 0.38
N ALA A 89 -8.01 -13.19 0.48
CA ALA A 89 -7.70 -11.85 -0.02
C ALA A 89 -7.96 -11.71 -1.53
N GLU A 90 -7.58 -12.73 -2.30
CA GLU A 90 -7.75 -12.82 -3.74
C GLU A 90 -9.20 -12.65 -4.17
N GLN A 91 -10.17 -13.14 -3.38
CA GLN A 91 -11.58 -13.15 -3.77
C GLN A 91 -12.19 -11.75 -3.95
N TYR A 92 -11.67 -10.78 -3.21
CA TYR A 92 -12.10 -9.39 -3.26
C TYR A 92 -11.04 -8.45 -3.84
N HIS A 93 -9.91 -8.99 -4.33
CA HIS A 93 -8.91 -8.18 -5.02
C HIS A 93 -9.55 -7.56 -6.27
N PRO A 94 -9.31 -6.26 -6.56
CA PRO A 94 -9.70 -5.62 -7.81
C PRO A 94 -9.30 -6.37 -9.11
N PHE A 95 -8.20 -7.12 -9.11
CA PHE A 95 -7.66 -7.83 -10.27
C PHE A 95 -7.33 -9.29 -9.89
N PRO A 96 -8.33 -10.15 -9.68
CA PRO A 96 -8.11 -11.49 -9.15
C PRO A 96 -7.67 -12.45 -10.26
N SER A 97 -6.59 -13.19 -10.01
CA SER A 97 -6.08 -14.28 -10.85
C SER A 97 -6.75 -15.61 -10.51
N TYR A 98 -7.12 -15.84 -9.24
CA TYR A 98 -7.68 -17.12 -8.77
C TYR A 98 -9.05 -16.97 -8.08
N LYS A 99 -10.00 -16.30 -8.76
CA LYS A 99 -11.35 -16.09 -8.22
C LYS A 99 -12.15 -17.40 -8.21
N ASN A 100 -12.57 -17.84 -7.01
CA ASN A 100 -13.23 -19.12 -6.75
C ASN A 100 -12.46 -20.37 -7.22
N ASP A 101 -11.17 -20.26 -7.54
CA ASP A 101 -10.33 -21.38 -7.99
C ASP A 101 -9.25 -21.69 -6.95
N PHE A 102 -9.65 -22.42 -5.90
CA PHE A 102 -8.74 -22.84 -4.84
C PHE A 102 -7.71 -23.87 -5.32
N GLU A 103 -8.10 -24.77 -6.22
CA GLU A 103 -7.23 -25.84 -6.70
C GLU A 103 -6.11 -25.27 -7.58
N GLY A 104 -6.45 -24.37 -8.51
CA GLY A 104 -5.46 -23.65 -9.32
C GLY A 104 -4.53 -22.81 -8.46
N PHE A 105 -5.06 -22.11 -7.45
CA PHE A 105 -4.25 -21.36 -6.49
C PHE A 105 -3.28 -22.27 -5.72
N CYS A 106 -3.74 -23.43 -5.25
CA CYS A 106 -2.88 -24.37 -4.53
C CYS A 106 -1.74 -24.90 -5.39
N LYS A 107 -2.01 -25.23 -6.66
CA LYS A 107 -0.98 -25.66 -7.61
C LYS A 107 0.03 -24.56 -7.88
N ALA A 108 -0.42 -23.33 -8.10
CA ALA A 108 0.46 -22.18 -8.31
C ALA A 108 1.31 -21.85 -7.06
N TRP A 109 0.73 -21.99 -5.87
CA TRP A 109 1.44 -21.84 -4.61
C TRP A 109 2.55 -22.88 -4.46
N GLU A 110 2.23 -24.16 -4.69
CA GLU A 110 3.19 -25.27 -4.60
C GLU A 110 4.29 -25.19 -5.66
N ALA A 111 3.96 -24.68 -6.84
CA ALA A 111 4.93 -24.41 -7.92
C ALA A 111 5.79 -23.15 -7.66
N GLY A 112 5.42 -22.30 -6.70
CA GLY A 112 6.07 -21.00 -6.47
C GLY A 112 5.80 -19.98 -7.58
N GLU A 113 4.77 -20.19 -8.38
CA GLU A 113 4.35 -19.32 -9.50
C GLU A 113 3.32 -18.27 -9.07
N TYR A 114 2.80 -18.37 -7.84
CA TYR A 114 1.89 -17.37 -7.30
C TYR A 114 2.64 -16.07 -7.03
N ASP A 115 2.34 -15.05 -7.84
CA ASP A 115 2.68 -13.66 -7.56
C ASP A 115 1.44 -12.96 -7.00
N PRO A 116 1.47 -12.45 -5.75
CA PRO A 116 0.33 -11.74 -5.19
C PRO A 116 -0.01 -10.44 -5.94
N GLY A 117 0.83 -9.95 -6.87
CA GLY A 117 0.55 -8.79 -7.75
C GLY A 117 0.49 -7.44 -7.04
N ALA A 118 0.19 -7.46 -5.74
CA ALA A 118 0.23 -6.39 -4.77
C ALA A 118 0.50 -7.02 -3.40
N SER A 119 1.45 -6.46 -2.64
CA SER A 119 1.67 -6.88 -1.25
C SER A 119 0.39 -6.64 -0.44
N TYR A 120 -0.09 -7.67 0.27
CA TYR A 120 -1.20 -7.52 1.21
C TYR A 120 -0.83 -6.46 2.25
N THR A 121 -1.77 -5.56 2.57
CA THR A 121 -1.52 -4.46 3.50
C THR A 121 -2.32 -4.60 4.78
N PHE A 122 -1.68 -4.24 5.89
CA PHE A 122 -2.28 -4.17 7.22
C PHE A 122 -2.31 -2.72 7.68
N ARG A 123 -3.36 -2.35 8.41
CA ARG A 123 -3.44 -1.04 9.06
C ARG A 123 -2.45 -0.96 10.22
N LEU A 124 -2.01 0.25 10.55
CA LEU A 124 -1.03 0.49 11.62
C LEU A 124 -1.52 0.01 12.99
N ASP A 125 -2.82 0.09 13.26
CA ASP A 125 -3.46 -0.33 14.51
C ASP A 125 -3.66 -1.85 14.63
N GLN A 126 -3.51 -2.58 13.54
CA GLN A 126 -3.66 -4.04 13.49
C GLN A 126 -2.35 -4.79 13.69
N VAL A 127 -1.24 -4.07 13.94
CA VAL A 127 0.10 -4.63 13.94
C VAL A 127 0.81 -4.28 15.25
N GLU A 128 1.26 -5.31 15.96
CA GLU A 128 2.15 -5.19 17.10
C GLU A 128 3.58 -5.50 16.67
N VAL A 129 4.44 -4.48 16.65
CA VAL A 129 5.86 -4.65 16.30
C VAL A 129 6.58 -5.39 17.44
N LEU A 130 7.16 -6.55 17.12
CA LEU A 130 7.95 -7.34 18.06
C LEU A 130 9.44 -6.97 17.97
N GLU A 131 9.95 -6.84 16.75
CA GLU A 131 11.36 -6.60 16.49
C GLU A 131 11.54 -5.76 15.22
N VAL A 132 12.51 -4.84 15.25
CA VAL A 132 12.90 -4.06 14.08
C VAL A 132 14.15 -4.69 13.47
N LEU A 133 14.02 -5.27 12.27
CA LEU A 133 15.12 -5.92 11.56
C LEU A 133 15.91 -4.94 10.71
N GLN A 134 15.22 -3.95 10.15
CA GLN A 134 15.81 -2.93 9.30
C GLN A 134 15.10 -1.59 9.57
N GLU A 135 15.86 -0.59 10.01
CA GLU A 135 15.37 0.79 10.01
C GLU A 135 15.29 1.33 8.59
N GLU A 136 14.40 2.31 8.37
CA GLU A 136 14.30 2.95 7.07
C GLU A 136 15.58 3.76 6.77
N GLU A 137 16.21 3.47 5.64
CA GLU A 137 17.28 4.30 5.10
C GLU A 137 16.71 5.14 3.96
N ASN A 138 16.10 6.26 4.33
CA ASN A 138 15.60 7.25 3.38
C ASN A 138 16.65 8.35 3.19
N ASN A 139 17.42 8.27 2.11
CA ASN A 139 18.45 9.26 1.77
C ASN A 139 17.89 10.47 1.00
N ILE A 140 16.56 10.65 0.98
CA ILE A 140 15.93 11.84 0.40
C ILE A 140 16.13 12.99 1.40
N GLU A 141 17.06 13.91 1.11
CA GLU A 141 17.19 15.13 1.91
C GLU A 141 15.88 15.92 1.87
N PRO A 142 15.14 16.05 2.99
CA PRO A 142 13.82 16.69 3.00
C PRO A 142 13.87 18.15 2.51
N ASP A 143 14.99 18.82 2.71
CA ASP A 143 15.21 20.20 2.28
C ASP A 143 15.33 20.36 0.77
N THR A 144 15.86 19.35 0.06
CA THR A 144 15.93 19.37 -1.41
C THR A 144 14.54 19.23 -2.02
N VAL A 145 13.70 18.35 -1.47
CA VAL A 145 12.31 18.16 -1.89
C VAL A 145 11.48 19.40 -1.56
N LYS A 146 11.60 19.95 -0.34
CA LYS A 146 10.90 21.20 0.05
C LYS A 146 11.29 22.36 -0.86
N LYS A 147 12.58 22.52 -1.19
CA LYS A 147 13.05 23.55 -2.14
C LYS A 147 12.48 23.31 -3.54
N ALA A 148 12.50 22.08 -4.05
CA ALA A 148 11.94 21.76 -5.36
C ALA A 148 10.42 22.02 -5.44
N VAL A 149 9.66 21.64 -4.39
CA VAL A 149 8.21 21.91 -4.31
C VAL A 149 7.93 23.40 -4.22
N SER A 150 8.70 24.16 -3.44
CA SER A 150 8.60 25.61 -3.35
C SER A 150 8.87 26.28 -4.70
N GLN A 151 9.95 25.89 -5.38
CA GLN A 151 10.31 26.39 -6.71
C GLN A 151 9.24 26.06 -7.75
N ALA A 152 8.67 24.85 -7.73
CA ALA A 152 7.59 24.47 -8.64
C ALA A 152 6.30 25.28 -8.39
N ARG A 153 5.94 25.52 -7.11
CA ARG A 153 4.81 26.39 -6.74
C ARG A 153 5.04 27.83 -7.20
N GLU A 154 6.25 28.35 -7.01
CA GLU A 154 6.61 29.70 -7.41
C GLU A 154 6.64 29.85 -8.94
N ALA A 155 7.18 28.88 -9.68
CA ALA A 155 7.13 28.83 -11.13
C ALA A 155 5.69 28.83 -11.66
N GLY A 156 4.80 28.04 -11.02
CA GLY A 156 3.37 28.03 -11.34
C GLY A 156 2.68 29.37 -11.04
N PHE A 157 3.07 30.06 -9.97
CA PHE A 157 2.59 31.41 -9.68
C PHE A 157 3.08 32.44 -10.73
N GLN A 158 4.37 32.41 -11.06
CA GLN A 158 4.95 33.30 -12.08
C GLN A 158 4.32 33.08 -13.46
N LYS A 159 4.08 31.82 -13.86
CA LYS A 159 3.39 31.48 -15.12
C LYS A 159 1.99 32.09 -15.17
N ARG A 160 1.18 31.87 -14.11
CA ARG A 160 -0.17 32.46 -14.00
C ARG A 160 -0.16 33.99 -14.03
N ARG A 161 0.84 34.62 -13.40
CA ARG A 161 1.02 36.08 -13.42
C ARG A 161 1.34 36.59 -14.83
N ARG A 162 2.24 35.93 -15.56
CA ARG A 162 2.58 36.27 -16.96
C ARG A 162 1.36 36.11 -17.89
N GLU A 163 0.61 35.03 -17.75
CA GLU A 163 -0.62 34.79 -18.53
C GLU A 163 -1.71 35.84 -18.27
N ARG A 164 -1.88 36.30 -17.03
CA ARG A 164 -2.81 37.40 -16.71
C ARG A 164 -2.36 38.73 -17.32
N ALA A 165 -1.06 39.02 -17.28
CA ALA A 165 -0.49 40.23 -17.85
C ALA A 165 -0.62 40.27 -19.39
N THR A 166 -0.38 39.14 -20.07
CA THR A 166 -0.59 39.03 -21.53
C THR A 166 -2.06 39.16 -21.90
N LYS A 167 -2.98 38.49 -21.20
CA LYS A 167 -4.43 38.66 -21.41
C LYS A 167 -4.90 40.11 -21.23
N LYS A 168 -4.35 40.84 -20.24
CA LYS A 168 -4.66 42.27 -20.03
C LYS A 168 -4.13 43.15 -21.17
N LYS A 169 -2.91 42.89 -21.67
CA LYS A 169 -2.34 43.58 -22.85
C LYS A 169 -3.16 43.34 -24.12
N TYR A 170 -3.57 42.09 -24.38
CA TYR A 170 -4.39 41.76 -25.55
C TYR A 170 -5.80 42.38 -25.46
N ARG A 171 -6.42 42.43 -24.27
CA ARG A 171 -7.70 43.13 -24.05
C ARG A 171 -7.62 44.63 -24.34
N TYR A 172 -6.51 45.28 -24.00
CA TYR A 172 -6.32 46.72 -24.26
C TYR A 172 -6.12 47.01 -25.74
N ARG A 173 -5.44 46.10 -26.46
CA ARG A 173 -5.16 46.24 -27.90
C ARG A 173 -6.38 46.01 -28.80
N LYS A 174 -7.41 45.30 -28.32
CA LYS A 174 -8.69 45.05 -29.03
C LYS A 174 -9.72 46.17 -28.87
N ARG A 175 -9.44 47.18 -28.03
CA ARG A 175 -10.34 48.31 -27.69
C ARG A 175 -9.88 49.64 -28.31
N ARG A 176 -8.83 49.61 -29.12
CA ARG A 176 -8.35 50.71 -29.96
C ARG A 176 -8.61 50.33 -31.40
#